data_AF-A0A6H1UBC4-F1
#
_entry.id   AF-A0A6H1UBC4-F1
#
_cell.length_a   1.000
_cell.length_b   1.000
_cell.length_c   1.000
_cell.angle_alpha   90.00
_cell.angle_beta   90.00
_cell.angle_gamma   90.00
#
_symmetry.space_group_name_H-M   'P 1'
#
loop_
_entity.id
_entity.type
_entity.pdbx_description
1 polymer ?
#
loop_
_entity_poly.entity_id
_entity_poly.type
_entity_poly.pdbx_seq_one_letter_code
_entity_poly.pdbx_strand_id
1 'polypeptide(L)'
;MTLPSHIAQLPLADNHNHYFSIANLVEQATHLAQQGSVEIHLIDNNGSGYNDNQQHQQTALFSLCQQLAQLGVWIRLPLCLPSTELDELLPLLVTGQVLPYFELNYIHASPELLPQHHPSIDINTLDQLDYWREQCPDLVVVGHLSIGDDTPGQFELMQDWLAAAQLDRVEIATRGEATIANLRQGQLQQLQEPISASKNYNRVEDELLVLIDEIGEDGAIGRYFGQSYGLGKVIVGGEYDVNVGDFIWVAIEFADHENLYGVLLEDE
;
A
#
# COMPACT_ATOMS: atom_id res chain seq x y z
N MET A 1 -12.77 -9.08 6.81
CA MET A 1 -13.54 -8.96 5.56
C MET A 1 -13.00 -10.00 4.60
N THR A 2 -13.84 -10.73 3.87
CA THR A 2 -13.36 -11.69 2.85
C THR A 2 -12.93 -10.90 1.63
N LEU A 3 -11.77 -11.22 1.05
CA LEU A 3 -11.32 -10.59 -0.20
C LEU A 3 -12.22 -11.03 -1.37
N PRO A 4 -12.47 -10.13 -2.35
CA PRO A 4 -13.10 -10.49 -3.61
C PRO A 4 -12.31 -11.56 -4.37
N SER A 5 -12.98 -12.33 -5.23
CA SER A 5 -12.37 -13.44 -5.96
C SER A 5 -11.29 -13.03 -6.97
N HIS A 6 -11.29 -11.77 -7.42
CA HIS A 6 -10.30 -11.24 -8.35
C HIS A 6 -9.01 -10.76 -7.65
N ILE A 7 -8.96 -10.82 -6.31
CA ILE A 7 -7.79 -10.51 -5.49
C ILE A 7 -7.32 -11.79 -4.80
N ALA A 8 -6.05 -12.15 -5.00
CA ALA A 8 -5.43 -13.27 -4.31
C ALA A 8 -4.34 -12.82 -3.35
N GLN A 9 -4.15 -13.58 -2.28
CA GLN A 9 -3.01 -13.45 -1.38
C GLN A 9 -1.99 -14.55 -1.68
N LEU A 10 -0.72 -14.17 -1.73
CA LEU A 10 0.40 -15.09 -1.92
C LEU A 10 1.34 -15.00 -0.73
N PRO A 11 1.22 -15.92 0.25
CA PRO A 11 2.15 -16.02 1.36
C PRO A 11 3.55 -16.34 0.87
N LEU A 12 4.54 -15.55 1.29
CA LEU A 12 5.93 -15.74 0.89
C LEU A 12 6.64 -16.84 1.70
N ALA A 13 6.10 -17.21 2.86
CA ALA A 13 6.64 -18.22 3.75
C ALA A 13 5.56 -19.19 4.25
N ASP A 14 5.99 -20.37 4.69
CA ASP A 14 5.13 -21.32 5.40
C ASP A 14 4.83 -20.86 6.85
N ASN A 15 3.96 -21.60 7.54
CA ASN A 15 3.58 -21.32 8.93
C ASN A 15 4.73 -21.52 9.95
N HIS A 16 5.89 -21.99 9.51
CA HIS A 16 7.10 -22.17 10.31
C HIS A 16 8.20 -21.17 9.94
N ASN A 17 7.85 -20.14 9.15
CA ASN A 17 8.71 -19.05 8.73
C ASN A 17 9.83 -19.46 7.77
N HIS A 18 9.63 -20.52 6.98
CA HIS A 18 10.51 -20.84 5.87
C HIS A 18 9.98 -20.18 4.59
N TYR A 19 10.79 -19.29 4.00
CA TYR A 19 10.46 -18.67 2.73
C TYR A 19 10.44 -19.71 1.60
N PHE A 20 9.40 -19.63 0.76
CA PHE A 20 9.29 -20.43 -0.45
C PHE A 20 10.29 -19.96 -1.49
N SER A 21 10.73 -20.86 -2.38
CA SER A 21 11.59 -20.47 -3.50
C SER A 21 10.82 -19.61 -4.51
N ILE A 22 11.53 -18.75 -5.24
CA ILE A 22 10.92 -17.91 -6.28
C ILE A 22 10.17 -18.77 -7.31
N ALA A 23 10.74 -19.89 -7.74
CA ALA A 23 10.10 -20.80 -8.70
C ALA A 23 8.74 -21.32 -8.19
N ASN A 24 8.65 -21.69 -6.92
CA ASN A 24 7.41 -22.14 -6.33
C ASN A 24 6.38 -21.01 -6.20
N LEU A 25 6.81 -19.80 -5.82
CA LEU A 25 5.91 -18.65 -5.72
C LEU A 25 5.37 -18.22 -7.08
N VAL A 26 6.20 -18.24 -8.12
CA VAL A 26 5.79 -17.94 -9.50
C VAL A 26 4.79 -18.98 -10.01
N GLU A 27 5.01 -20.27 -9.73
CA GLU A 27 4.05 -21.33 -10.07
C GLU A 27 2.69 -21.11 -9.38
N GLN A 28 2.70 -20.83 -8.08
CA GLN A 28 1.48 -20.53 -7.32
C GLN A 28 0.75 -19.29 -7.86
N ALA A 29 1.48 -18.19 -8.09
CA ALA A 29 0.93 -16.95 -8.65
C ALA A 29 0.35 -17.17 -10.05
N THR A 30 1.01 -17.96 -10.88
CA THR A 30 0.52 -18.33 -12.22
C THR A 30 -0.82 -19.05 -12.12
N HIS A 31 -0.95 -20.00 -11.17
CA HIS A 31 -2.20 -20.70 -10.96
C HIS A 31 -3.32 -19.77 -10.47
N LEU A 32 -3.02 -18.84 -9.55
CA LEU A 32 -3.98 -17.83 -9.08
C LEU A 32 -4.47 -16.93 -10.22
N ALA A 33 -3.56 -16.48 -11.09
CA ALA A 33 -3.91 -15.69 -12.27
C ALA A 33 -4.77 -16.50 -13.26
N GLN A 34 -4.44 -17.77 -13.50
CA GLN A 34 -5.24 -18.67 -14.34
C GLN A 34 -6.65 -18.94 -13.77
N GLN A 35 -6.84 -18.78 -12.46
CA GLN A 35 -8.14 -18.86 -11.80
C GLN A 35 -8.95 -17.55 -11.85
N GLY A 36 -8.42 -16.50 -12.47
CA GLY A 36 -9.10 -15.22 -12.66
C GLY A 36 -8.68 -14.13 -11.65
N SER A 37 -7.62 -14.35 -10.86
CA SER A 37 -7.07 -13.27 -10.03
C SER A 37 -6.38 -12.24 -10.92
N VAL A 38 -6.72 -10.97 -10.76
CA VAL A 38 -6.12 -9.85 -11.51
C VAL A 38 -5.26 -8.95 -10.62
N GLU A 39 -5.30 -9.16 -9.31
CA GLU A 39 -4.41 -8.55 -8.32
C GLU A 39 -3.89 -9.64 -7.37
N ILE A 40 -2.57 -9.67 -7.14
CA ILE A 40 -1.90 -10.57 -6.21
C ILE A 40 -1.19 -9.74 -5.14
N HIS A 41 -1.58 -9.95 -3.89
CA HIS A 41 -0.97 -9.35 -2.70
C HIS A 41 0.06 -10.31 -2.13
N LEU A 42 1.33 -9.90 -2.13
CA LEU A 42 2.38 -10.64 -1.47
C LEU A 42 2.21 -10.48 0.05
N ILE A 43 2.29 -11.58 0.80
CA ILE A 43 2.13 -11.56 2.25
C ILE A 43 3.41 -12.05 2.92
N ASP A 44 4.09 -11.16 3.63
CA ASP A 44 5.21 -11.51 4.51
C ASP A 44 4.78 -11.41 5.98
N ASN A 45 4.26 -12.52 6.52
CA ASN A 45 3.82 -12.58 7.92
C ASN A 45 4.96 -12.34 8.93
N ASN A 46 6.22 -12.39 8.49
CA ASN A 46 7.38 -12.24 9.36
C ASN A 46 7.93 -10.81 9.39
N GLY A 47 7.57 -9.98 8.41
CA GLY A 47 8.05 -8.61 8.26
C GLY A 47 9.58 -8.49 8.15
N SER A 48 10.28 -9.61 7.93
CA SER A 48 11.75 -9.69 7.91
C SER A 48 12.35 -9.44 6.53
N GLY A 49 11.51 -9.29 5.50
CA GLY A 49 11.94 -9.15 4.12
C GLY A 49 12.18 -10.51 3.48
N TYR A 50 11.59 -10.70 2.31
CA TYR A 50 11.69 -11.97 1.58
C TYR A 50 13.14 -12.30 1.20
N ASN A 51 13.59 -13.48 1.62
CA ASN A 51 14.90 -14.02 1.31
C ASN A 51 14.81 -15.54 1.08
N ASP A 52 15.17 -15.99 -0.11
CA ASP A 52 15.12 -17.41 -0.50
C ASP A 52 16.41 -18.18 -0.17
N ASN A 53 17.31 -17.58 0.62
CA ASN A 53 18.61 -18.11 1.06
C ASN A 53 19.57 -18.46 -0.10
N GLN A 54 19.35 -17.90 -1.29
CA GLN A 54 20.27 -18.00 -2.42
C GLN A 54 21.23 -16.81 -2.45
N GLN A 55 22.45 -17.01 -2.98
CA GLN A 55 23.35 -15.88 -3.26
C GLN A 55 22.93 -15.21 -4.57
N HIS A 56 22.27 -14.08 -4.47
CA HIS A 56 21.88 -13.24 -5.61
C HIS A 56 22.71 -11.95 -5.67
N GLN A 57 22.90 -11.40 -6.88
CA GLN A 57 23.45 -10.06 -7.06
C GLN A 57 22.44 -8.95 -6.72
N GLN A 58 21.14 -9.28 -6.77
CA GLN A 58 19.99 -8.43 -6.43
C GLN A 58 19.21 -9.08 -5.29
N THR A 59 18.38 -8.33 -4.56
CA THR A 59 17.52 -8.95 -3.54
C THR A 59 16.61 -10.04 -4.13
N ALA A 60 16.29 -11.04 -3.31
CA ALA A 60 15.34 -12.08 -3.69
C ALA A 60 13.95 -11.50 -4.00
N LEU A 61 13.55 -10.44 -3.30
CA LEU A 61 12.27 -9.75 -3.53
C LEU A 61 12.21 -9.07 -4.90
N PHE A 62 13.28 -8.37 -5.30
CA PHE A 62 13.37 -7.79 -6.64
C PHE A 62 13.24 -8.87 -7.72
N SER A 63 13.99 -9.96 -7.58
CA SER A 63 13.99 -11.08 -8.53
C SER A 63 12.63 -11.78 -8.62
N LEU A 64 11.92 -11.92 -7.49
CA LEU A 64 10.56 -12.43 -7.44
C LEU A 64 9.61 -11.49 -8.19
N CYS A 65 9.63 -10.19 -7.87
CA CYS A 65 8.77 -9.20 -8.48
C CYS A 65 8.93 -9.13 -10.00
N GLN A 66 10.16 -9.22 -10.51
CA GLN A 66 10.42 -9.27 -11.96
C GLN A 66 9.77 -10.47 -12.65
N GLN A 67 9.73 -11.63 -12.00
CA GLN A 67 9.09 -12.82 -12.57
C GLN A 67 7.57 -12.72 -12.48
N LEU A 68 7.04 -12.22 -11.36
CA LEU A 68 5.60 -12.02 -11.17
C LEU A 68 5.01 -10.97 -12.12
N ALA A 69 5.76 -9.92 -12.44
CA ALA A 69 5.35 -8.88 -13.39
C ALA A 69 5.02 -9.44 -14.79
N GLN A 70 5.57 -10.60 -15.16
CA GLN A 70 5.31 -11.24 -16.46
C GLN A 70 3.90 -11.86 -16.56
N LEU A 71 3.18 -11.97 -15.44
CA LEU A 71 1.85 -12.56 -15.40
C LEU A 71 0.75 -11.61 -15.91
N GLY A 72 1.04 -10.30 -16.04
CA GLY A 72 0.07 -9.31 -16.51
C GLY A 72 -1.04 -9.00 -15.50
N VAL A 73 -0.81 -9.29 -14.22
CA VAL A 73 -1.71 -8.96 -13.10
C VAL A 73 -1.05 -7.91 -12.21
N TRP A 74 -1.85 -7.17 -11.45
CA TRP A 74 -1.33 -6.24 -10.46
C TRP A 74 -0.59 -6.98 -9.35
N ILE A 75 0.66 -6.58 -9.07
CA ILE A 75 1.46 -7.12 -7.97
C ILE A 75 1.56 -6.06 -6.88
N ARG A 76 0.99 -6.34 -5.71
CA ARG A 76 1.09 -5.50 -4.52
C ARG A 76 2.13 -6.09 -3.56
N LEU A 77 3.08 -5.25 -3.16
CA LEU A 77 4.15 -5.62 -2.24
C LEU A 77 3.60 -5.92 -0.83
N PRO A 78 4.32 -6.74 -0.03
CA PRO A 78 3.91 -7.00 1.34
C PRO A 78 4.10 -5.75 2.21
N LEU A 79 3.31 -5.65 3.27
CA LEU A 79 3.60 -4.76 4.39
C LEU A 79 5.02 -5.05 4.89
N CYS A 80 5.87 -4.04 4.88
CA CYS A 80 7.28 -4.18 5.27
C CYS A 80 7.74 -3.03 6.16
N LEU A 81 8.93 -3.18 6.74
CA LEU A 81 9.59 -2.10 7.46
C LEU A 81 10.23 -1.15 6.45
N PRO A 82 10.26 0.17 6.71
CA PRO A 82 10.95 1.09 5.82
C PRO A 82 12.46 0.84 5.94
N SER A 83 13.10 0.58 4.81
CA SER A 83 14.52 0.22 4.74
C SER A 83 15.09 0.57 3.35
N THR A 84 16.41 0.71 3.26
CA THR A 84 17.10 1.05 2.00
C THR A 84 17.01 -0.06 0.96
N GLU A 85 16.74 -1.31 1.37
CA GLU A 85 16.57 -2.43 0.44
C GLU A 85 15.36 -2.22 -0.50
N LEU A 86 14.37 -1.42 -0.09
CA LEU A 86 13.23 -1.07 -0.95
C LEU A 86 13.64 -0.19 -2.14
N ASP A 87 14.80 0.49 -2.08
CA ASP A 87 15.33 1.29 -3.18
C ASP A 87 15.52 0.45 -4.44
N GLU A 88 15.89 -0.83 -4.27
CA GLU A 88 16.08 -1.75 -5.38
C GLU A 88 14.79 -1.96 -6.19
N LEU A 89 13.61 -1.78 -5.58
CA LEU A 89 12.32 -1.98 -6.23
C LEU A 89 11.89 -0.77 -7.08
N LEU A 90 12.47 0.43 -6.86
CA LEU A 90 12.08 1.67 -7.56
C LEU A 90 11.99 1.51 -9.08
N PRO A 91 12.94 0.85 -9.79
CA PRO A 91 12.82 0.66 -11.24
C PRO A 91 11.57 -0.12 -11.66
N LEU A 92 11.10 -1.07 -10.84
CA LEU A 92 9.90 -1.85 -11.12
C LEU A 92 8.63 -1.04 -10.87
N LEU A 93 8.65 -0.17 -9.85
CA LEU A 93 7.54 0.73 -9.51
C LEU A 93 7.36 1.81 -10.60
N VAL A 94 8.45 2.45 -11.01
CA VAL A 94 8.46 3.51 -12.03
C VAL A 94 7.99 2.98 -13.39
N THR A 95 8.29 1.72 -13.71
CA THR A 95 7.86 1.09 -14.96
C THR A 95 6.46 0.48 -14.89
N GLY A 96 5.81 0.49 -13.71
CA GLY A 96 4.49 -0.11 -13.50
C GLY A 96 4.47 -1.65 -13.54
N GLN A 97 5.64 -2.29 -13.51
CA GLN A 97 5.75 -3.76 -13.42
C GLN A 97 5.27 -4.30 -12.08
N VAL A 98 5.45 -3.50 -11.03
CA VAL A 98 4.88 -3.65 -9.70
C VAL A 98 4.12 -2.37 -9.40
N LEU A 99 3.02 -2.45 -8.66
CA LEU A 99 2.27 -1.25 -8.33
C LEU A 99 3.15 -0.24 -7.57
N PRO A 100 3.20 1.05 -7.97
CA PRO A 100 3.95 2.09 -7.25
C PRO A 100 3.24 2.43 -5.94
N TYR A 101 3.28 1.49 -5.01
CA TYR A 101 2.55 1.49 -3.76
C TYR A 101 3.35 0.77 -2.67
N PHE A 102 3.54 1.44 -1.54
CA PHE A 102 4.14 0.85 -0.35
C PHE A 102 3.18 0.90 0.84
N GLU A 103 3.04 -0.22 1.55
CA GLU A 103 2.55 -0.24 2.94
C GLU A 103 3.74 -0.43 3.86
N LEU A 104 3.97 0.56 4.72
CA LEU A 104 5.14 0.61 5.57
C LEU A 104 4.74 0.65 7.03
N ASN A 105 5.28 -0.28 7.80
CA ASN A 105 5.11 -0.30 9.24
C ASN A 105 6.18 0.59 9.88
N TYR A 106 5.82 1.85 10.12
CA TYR A 106 6.68 2.79 10.82
C TYR A 106 6.70 2.57 12.32
N ILE A 107 5.67 1.91 12.88
CA ILE A 107 5.42 1.72 14.31
C ILE A 107 5.28 3.06 15.05
N HIS A 108 6.38 3.81 15.20
CA HIS A 108 6.42 5.12 15.85
C HIS A 108 7.66 5.91 15.40
N ALA A 109 7.58 7.24 15.36
CA ALA A 109 8.72 8.11 15.05
C ALA A 109 9.75 8.24 16.21
N SER A 110 9.50 7.62 17.36
CA SER A 110 10.39 7.68 18.51
C SER A 110 11.30 6.46 18.48
N PRO A 111 12.63 6.62 18.34
CA PRO A 111 13.56 5.49 18.31
C PRO A 111 13.46 4.59 19.54
N GLU A 112 13.06 5.14 20.69
CA GLU A 112 12.92 4.41 21.96
C GLU A 112 11.76 3.40 21.95
N LEU A 113 10.76 3.59 21.07
CA LEU A 113 9.60 2.71 20.92
C LEU A 113 9.79 1.69 19.80
N LEU A 114 10.86 1.81 19.02
CA LEU A 114 11.21 0.85 17.99
C LEU A 114 11.91 -0.38 18.60
N PRO A 115 11.64 -1.59 18.11
CA PRO A 115 12.40 -2.79 18.47
C PRO A 115 13.91 -2.59 18.25
N GLN A 116 14.74 -3.20 19.08
CA GLN A 116 16.19 -3.23 18.82
C GLN A 116 16.45 -3.87 17.44
N HIS A 117 17.28 -3.23 16.62
CA HIS A 117 17.55 -3.59 15.22
C HIS A 117 16.40 -3.33 14.23
N HIS A 118 15.43 -2.49 14.59
CA HIS A 118 14.46 -2.00 13.62
C HIS A 118 15.18 -1.17 12.54
N PRO A 119 15.01 -1.43 11.23
CA PRO A 119 15.73 -0.74 10.16
C PRO A 119 15.60 0.79 10.22
N SER A 120 14.43 1.29 10.65
CA SER A 120 14.17 2.73 10.81
C SER A 120 15.00 3.42 11.91
N ILE A 121 15.68 2.67 12.78
CA ILE A 121 16.61 3.27 13.75
C ILE A 121 17.84 3.83 13.03
N ASP A 122 18.27 3.17 11.96
CA ASP A 122 19.52 3.47 11.26
C ASP A 122 19.31 4.37 10.03
N ILE A 123 18.07 4.73 9.71
CA ILE A 123 17.73 5.58 8.55
C ILE A 123 16.91 6.80 8.94
N ASN A 124 17.08 7.90 8.20
CA ASN A 124 16.14 9.01 8.25
C ASN A 124 14.97 8.71 7.31
N THR A 125 13.83 8.29 7.88
CA THR A 125 12.66 7.88 7.10
C THR A 125 12.05 9.02 6.29
N LEU A 126 12.25 10.29 6.67
CA LEU A 126 11.77 11.44 5.90
C LEU A 126 12.60 11.64 4.64
N ASP A 127 13.94 11.64 4.76
CA ASP A 127 14.84 11.74 3.60
C ASP A 127 14.62 10.58 2.63
N GLN A 128 14.34 9.39 3.16
CA GLN A 128 14.02 8.20 2.37
C GLN A 128 12.71 8.35 1.58
N LEU A 129 11.66 8.87 2.23
CA LEU A 129 10.38 9.16 1.58
C LEU A 129 10.53 10.20 0.46
N ASP A 130 11.30 11.25 0.71
CA ASP A 130 11.57 12.29 -0.28
C ASP A 130 12.34 11.73 -1.48
N TYR A 131 13.37 10.92 -1.23
CA TYR A 131 14.10 10.23 -2.29
C TYR A 131 13.18 9.33 -3.13
N TRP A 132 12.34 8.51 -2.51
CA TRP A 132 11.43 7.63 -3.24
C TRP A 132 10.43 8.41 -4.10
N ARG A 133 9.89 9.52 -3.59
CA ARG A 133 8.96 10.38 -4.36
C ARG A 133 9.66 11.12 -5.49
N GLU A 134 10.93 11.48 -5.34
CA GLU A 134 11.72 12.04 -6.44
C GLU A 134 11.91 11.01 -7.57
N GLN A 135 12.19 9.75 -7.22
CA GLN A 135 12.40 8.70 -8.22
C GLN A 135 11.09 8.17 -8.82
N CYS A 136 10.02 8.09 -8.03
CA CYS A 136 8.70 7.60 -8.41
C CYS A 136 7.62 8.60 -7.96
N PRO A 137 7.33 9.65 -8.75
CA PRO A 137 6.36 10.69 -8.39
C PRO A 137 4.94 10.18 -8.14
N ASP A 138 4.57 9.08 -8.80
CA ASP A 138 3.26 8.43 -8.64
C ASP A 138 3.16 7.52 -7.40
N LEU A 139 4.26 7.36 -6.65
CA LEU A 139 4.31 6.49 -5.49
C LEU A 139 3.28 6.89 -4.44
N VAL A 140 2.44 5.93 -4.08
CA VAL A 140 1.52 6.04 -2.95
C VAL A 140 2.10 5.31 -1.75
N VAL A 141 2.12 5.97 -0.58
CA VAL A 141 2.65 5.39 0.66
C VAL A 141 1.58 5.39 1.75
N VAL A 142 1.29 4.20 2.27
CA VAL A 142 0.41 3.97 3.41
C VAL A 142 1.26 3.62 4.63
N GLY A 143 1.09 4.38 5.72
CA GLY A 143 1.82 4.16 6.96
C GLY A 143 1.00 3.43 8.02
N HIS A 144 1.55 2.37 8.60
CA HIS A 144 0.99 1.75 9.81
C HIS A 144 1.71 2.28 11.05
N LEU A 145 0.93 2.86 11.95
CA LEU A 145 1.40 3.56 13.15
C LEU A 145 0.80 2.91 14.40
N SER A 146 1.48 3.02 15.54
CA SER A 146 0.97 2.56 16.81
C SER A 146 1.23 3.56 17.93
N ILE A 147 0.17 3.98 18.61
CA ILE A 147 0.18 5.01 19.67
C ILE A 147 -0.68 4.61 20.87
N GLY A 148 -0.54 5.34 21.97
CA GLY A 148 -1.41 5.31 23.14
C GLY A 148 -0.69 5.02 24.47
N ASP A 149 0.39 4.25 24.44
CA ASP A 149 1.27 3.98 25.60
C ASP A 149 2.57 4.81 25.60
N ASP A 150 2.77 5.62 24.56
CA ASP A 150 3.85 6.59 24.41
C ASP A 150 3.77 7.74 25.42
N THR A 151 4.89 8.37 25.74
CA THR A 151 4.90 9.60 26.57
C THR A 151 4.42 10.81 25.77
N PRO A 152 3.99 11.92 26.41
CA PRO A 152 3.57 13.11 25.68
C PRO A 152 4.62 13.65 24.70
N GLY A 153 5.91 13.63 25.06
CA GLY A 153 6.99 14.09 24.17
C GLY A 153 7.24 13.12 23.00
N GLN A 154 7.05 11.82 23.20
CA GLN A 154 7.11 10.85 22.11
C GLN A 154 5.93 11.08 21.15
N PHE A 155 4.71 11.28 21.67
CA PHE A 155 3.55 11.62 20.84
C PHE A 155 3.79 12.84 19.96
N GLU A 156 4.37 13.90 20.52
CA GLU A 156 4.69 15.14 19.79
C GLU A 156 5.65 14.87 18.62
N LEU A 157 6.70 14.06 18.84
CA LEU A 157 7.59 13.63 17.76
C LEU A 157 6.85 12.87 16.65
N MET A 158 5.84 12.07 17.01
CA MET A 158 5.02 11.35 16.04
C MET A 158 4.14 12.29 15.22
N GLN A 159 3.57 13.32 15.85
CA GLN A 159 2.79 14.34 15.16
C GLN A 159 3.66 15.14 14.19
N ASP A 160 4.82 15.62 14.65
CA ASP A 160 5.77 16.37 13.82
C ASP A 160 6.25 15.53 12.63
N TRP A 161 6.58 14.27 12.88
CA TRP A 161 7.00 13.35 11.83
C TRP A 161 5.87 13.08 10.83
N LEU A 162 4.64 12.82 11.28
CA LEU A 162 3.51 12.56 10.38
C LEU A 162 3.20 13.78 9.50
N ALA A 163 3.26 14.98 10.08
CA ALA A 163 3.10 16.23 9.35
C ALA A 163 4.16 16.39 8.25
N ALA A 164 5.42 16.03 8.53
CA ALA A 164 6.51 16.11 7.55
C ALA A 164 6.46 14.97 6.51
N ALA A 165 6.06 13.77 6.92
CA ALA A 165 6.08 12.57 6.10
C ALA A 165 5.12 12.63 4.92
N GLN A 166 4.04 13.42 5.00
CA GLN A 166 3.08 13.64 3.90
C GLN A 166 2.57 12.32 3.27
N LEU A 167 2.30 11.33 4.12
CA LEU A 167 1.80 10.01 3.70
C LEU A 167 0.42 10.12 3.08
N ASP A 168 0.14 9.28 2.09
CA ASP A 168 -1.15 9.30 1.39
C ASP A 168 -2.28 8.82 2.31
N ARG A 169 -2.01 7.84 3.17
CA ARG A 169 -2.93 7.36 4.22
C ARG A 169 -2.16 6.84 5.43
N VAL A 170 -2.84 6.76 6.58
CA VAL A 170 -2.33 6.04 7.75
C VAL A 170 -3.37 5.13 8.37
N GLU A 171 -2.92 3.97 8.82
CA GLU A 171 -3.66 3.09 9.73
C GLU A 171 -3.06 3.21 11.13
N ILE A 172 -3.91 3.46 12.13
CA ILE A 172 -3.48 3.71 13.51
C ILE A 172 -3.95 2.58 14.43
N ALA A 173 -2.99 1.84 14.99
CA ALA A 173 -3.21 0.84 16.01
C ALA A 173 -3.03 1.44 17.43
N THR A 174 -4.09 1.44 18.22
CA THR A 174 -4.08 1.97 19.60
C THR A 174 -3.59 0.93 20.62
N ARG A 175 -2.80 1.37 21.60
CA ARG A 175 -2.31 0.58 22.76
C ARG A 175 -2.54 1.34 24.07
N GLY A 176 -2.39 0.66 25.21
CA GLY A 176 -2.47 1.30 26.53
C GLY A 176 -3.89 1.66 26.97
N GLU A 177 -4.02 2.76 27.73
CA GLU A 177 -5.31 3.21 28.27
C GLU A 177 -6.21 3.79 27.18
N ALA A 178 -7.42 3.25 27.02
CA ALA A 178 -8.35 3.62 25.96
C ALA A 178 -8.65 5.12 25.88
N THR A 179 -8.75 5.83 27.00
CA THR A 179 -9.03 7.27 27.01
C THR A 179 -7.92 8.07 26.32
N ILE A 180 -6.66 7.78 26.66
CA ILE A 180 -5.49 8.45 26.10
C ILE A 180 -5.30 8.02 24.64
N ALA A 181 -5.43 6.72 24.37
CA ALA A 181 -5.23 6.20 23.03
C ALA A 181 -6.26 6.75 22.02
N ASN A 182 -7.54 6.83 22.40
CA ASN A 182 -8.58 7.41 21.55
C ASN A 182 -8.37 8.92 21.32
N LEU A 183 -7.95 9.66 22.35
CA LEU A 183 -7.64 11.08 22.20
C LEU A 183 -6.51 11.29 21.19
N ARG A 184 -5.42 10.53 21.33
CA ARG A 184 -4.26 10.58 20.43
C ARG A 184 -4.57 10.13 19.01
N GLN A 185 -5.36 9.06 18.87
CA GLN A 185 -5.82 8.60 17.56
C GLN A 185 -6.60 9.71 16.85
N GLY A 186 -7.53 10.38 17.53
CA GLY A 186 -8.28 11.51 16.96
C GLY A 186 -7.39 12.69 16.56
N GLN A 187 -6.33 12.97 17.34
CA GLN A 187 -5.36 14.01 17.00
C GLN A 187 -4.54 13.68 15.75
N LEU A 188 -4.09 12.43 15.60
CA LEU A 188 -3.38 12.01 14.38
C LEU A 188 -4.32 11.93 13.17
N GLN A 189 -5.57 11.49 13.34
CA GLN A 189 -6.57 11.51 12.27
C GLN A 189 -6.86 12.94 11.78
N GLN A 190 -7.03 13.89 12.71
CA GLN A 190 -7.23 15.30 12.37
C GLN A 190 -6.01 15.90 11.62
N LEU A 191 -4.80 15.42 11.92
CA LEU A 191 -3.60 15.82 11.20
C LEU A 191 -3.52 15.17 9.80
N GLN A 192 -3.90 13.90 9.69
CA GLN A 192 -3.85 13.16 8.43
C GLN A 192 -4.89 13.61 7.41
N GLU A 193 -6.12 13.89 7.84
CA GLU A 193 -7.25 14.21 6.97
C GLU A 193 -6.92 15.26 5.89
N PRO A 194 -6.37 16.45 6.20
CA PRO A 194 -6.01 17.43 5.18
C PRO A 194 -4.86 16.96 4.26
N ILE A 195 -3.96 16.10 4.73
CA ILE A 195 -2.87 15.53 3.92
C ILE A 195 -3.47 14.58 2.87
N SER A 196 -4.29 13.62 3.30
CA SER A 196 -4.98 12.69 2.40
C SER A 196 -5.91 13.42 1.43
N ALA A 197 -6.64 14.43 1.89
CA ALA A 197 -7.47 15.27 1.04
C ALA A 197 -6.65 15.98 -0.05
N SER A 198 -5.50 16.57 0.30
CA SER A 198 -4.63 17.21 -0.69
C SER A 198 -4.07 16.21 -1.70
N LYS A 199 -3.70 15.00 -1.26
CA LYS A 199 -3.19 13.93 -2.13
C LYS A 199 -4.26 13.45 -3.11
N ASN A 200 -5.48 13.20 -2.63
CA ASN A 200 -6.59 12.81 -3.49
C ASN A 200 -7.02 13.96 -4.42
N TYR A 201 -7.01 15.20 -3.94
CA TYR A 201 -7.32 16.37 -4.78
C TYR A 201 -6.35 16.51 -5.96
N ASN A 202 -5.07 16.18 -5.76
CA ASN A 202 -4.08 16.18 -6.85
C ASN A 202 -4.34 15.10 -7.92
N ARG A 203 -5.28 14.18 -7.69
CA ARG A 203 -5.75 13.19 -8.67
C ARG A 203 -6.98 13.65 -9.43
N VAL A 204 -7.57 14.79 -9.09
CA VAL A 204 -8.68 15.36 -9.88
C VAL A 204 -8.13 15.76 -11.25
N GLU A 205 -8.88 15.46 -12.30
CA GLU A 205 -8.49 15.53 -13.72
C GLU A 205 -7.53 14.42 -14.19
N ASP A 206 -7.06 13.53 -13.32
CA ASP A 206 -6.35 12.32 -13.77
C ASP A 206 -7.32 11.34 -14.44
N GLU A 207 -6.80 10.63 -15.43
CA GLU A 207 -7.41 9.43 -15.99
C GLU A 207 -6.76 8.22 -15.30
N LEU A 208 -7.52 7.51 -14.47
CA LEU A 208 -7.00 6.39 -13.69
C LEU A 208 -7.55 5.07 -14.20
N LEU A 209 -6.69 4.06 -14.29
CA LEU A 209 -7.09 2.68 -14.49
C LEU A 209 -7.65 2.13 -13.16
N VAL A 210 -8.94 1.81 -13.15
CA VAL A 210 -9.70 1.39 -11.97
C VAL A 210 -10.11 -0.06 -12.11
N LEU A 211 -9.76 -0.87 -11.12
CA LEU A 211 -10.21 -2.24 -10.93
C LEU A 211 -11.56 -2.25 -10.21
N ILE A 212 -12.60 -2.79 -10.83
CA ILE A 212 -13.93 -2.87 -10.25
C ILE A 212 -13.99 -3.98 -9.19
N ASP A 213 -14.34 -3.60 -7.95
CA ASP A 213 -14.48 -4.55 -6.84
C ASP A 213 -15.93 -4.93 -6.56
N GLU A 214 -16.86 -4.01 -6.81
CA GLU A 214 -18.28 -4.16 -6.49
C GLU A 214 -19.15 -3.33 -7.45
N ILE A 215 -20.37 -3.80 -7.71
CA ILE A 215 -21.42 -3.02 -8.39
C ILE A 215 -22.51 -2.77 -7.35
N GLY A 216 -22.62 -1.51 -6.92
CA GLY A 216 -23.55 -1.08 -5.88
C GLY A 216 -24.87 -0.53 -6.44
N GLU A 217 -25.69 0.04 -5.55
CA GLU A 217 -26.95 0.67 -5.94
C GLU A 217 -26.73 1.93 -6.78
N ASP A 218 -25.64 2.68 -6.54
CA ASP A 218 -25.36 3.97 -7.18
C ASP A 218 -24.34 3.88 -8.34
N GLY A 219 -23.93 2.67 -8.72
CA GLY A 219 -22.97 2.41 -9.81
C GLY A 219 -21.81 1.53 -9.38
N ALA A 220 -20.75 1.53 -10.19
CA ALA A 220 -19.57 0.72 -9.97
C ALA A 220 -18.65 1.33 -8.90
N ILE A 221 -18.06 0.46 -8.09
CA ILE A 221 -17.11 0.80 -7.03
C ILE A 221 -15.84 0.01 -7.30
N GLY A 222 -14.73 0.71 -7.42
CA GLY A 222 -13.45 0.11 -7.68
C GLY A 222 -12.31 0.79 -6.94
N ARG A 223 -11.09 0.50 -7.37
CA ARG A 223 -9.85 1.08 -6.86
C ARG A 223 -8.86 1.28 -7.98
N TYR A 224 -8.11 2.38 -7.92
CA TYR A 224 -6.88 2.49 -8.70
C TYR A 224 -5.71 1.86 -7.91
N PHE A 225 -4.52 1.77 -8.53
CA PHE A 225 -3.36 1.10 -7.92
C PHE A 225 -3.02 1.61 -6.51
N GLY A 226 -3.25 2.91 -6.25
CA GLY A 226 -2.96 3.60 -4.99
C GLY A 226 -3.92 3.28 -3.84
N GLN A 227 -4.91 2.42 -4.05
CA GLN A 227 -5.86 2.02 -3.02
C GLN A 227 -5.82 0.50 -2.85
N SER A 228 -5.63 0.02 -1.63
CA SER A 228 -5.81 -1.38 -1.29
C SER A 228 -7.27 -1.67 -0.94
N TYR A 229 -7.67 -2.94 -1.02
CA TYR A 229 -9.06 -3.32 -0.76
C TYR A 229 -9.48 -2.98 0.68
N GLY A 230 -10.52 -2.16 0.82
CA GLY A 230 -10.99 -1.66 2.11
C GLY A 230 -10.35 -0.34 2.55
N LEU A 231 -9.35 0.18 1.84
CA LEU A 231 -8.69 1.47 2.12
C LEU A 231 -8.87 2.46 0.98
N GLY A 232 -9.99 3.19 1.04
CA GLY A 232 -10.41 4.13 -0.01
C GLY A 232 -11.03 3.41 -1.21
N LYS A 233 -11.73 4.20 -2.03
CA LYS A 233 -12.47 3.72 -3.20
C LYS A 233 -12.44 4.75 -4.32
N VAL A 234 -12.71 4.29 -5.53
CA VAL A 234 -13.17 5.10 -6.66
C VAL A 234 -14.64 4.77 -6.91
N ILE A 235 -15.50 5.78 -6.83
CA ILE A 235 -16.93 5.65 -7.11
C ILE A 235 -17.17 6.14 -8.54
N VAL A 236 -17.68 5.24 -9.38
CA VAL A 236 -18.03 5.51 -10.79
C VAL A 236 -19.55 5.58 -10.88
N GLY A 237 -20.07 6.78 -10.63
CA GLY A 237 -21.51 6.99 -10.44
C GLY A 237 -22.32 6.71 -11.70
N GLY A 238 -23.39 5.93 -11.56
CA GLY A 238 -24.30 5.60 -12.66
C GLY A 238 -23.77 4.58 -13.67
N GLU A 239 -22.58 4.01 -13.45
CA GLU A 239 -22.02 2.96 -14.29
C GLU A 239 -22.42 1.58 -13.78
N TYR A 240 -23.04 0.76 -14.64
CA TYR A 240 -23.54 -0.58 -14.30
C TYR A 240 -23.20 -1.63 -15.37
N ASP A 241 -22.69 -1.23 -16.53
CA ASP A 241 -22.34 -2.10 -17.65
C ASP A 241 -20.87 -2.54 -17.58
N VAL A 242 -20.45 -2.95 -16.39
CA VAL A 242 -19.11 -3.44 -16.07
C VAL A 242 -19.24 -4.69 -15.19
N ASN A 243 -18.19 -5.48 -15.07
CA ASN A 243 -18.14 -6.64 -14.19
C ASN A 243 -17.09 -6.47 -13.09
N VAL A 244 -17.32 -7.12 -11.95
CA VAL A 244 -16.28 -7.26 -10.92
C VAL A 244 -15.05 -7.95 -11.50
N GLY A 245 -13.88 -7.36 -11.30
CA GLY A 245 -12.62 -7.79 -11.90
C GLY A 245 -12.24 -7.07 -13.21
N ASP A 246 -13.14 -6.26 -13.77
CA ASP A 246 -12.82 -5.46 -14.96
C ASP A 246 -11.89 -4.29 -14.60
N PHE A 247 -11.00 -3.95 -15.54
CA PHE A 247 -10.24 -2.71 -15.52
C PHE A 247 -10.88 -1.71 -16.47
N ILE A 248 -11.24 -0.54 -15.96
CA ILE A 248 -11.81 0.56 -16.74
C ILE A 248 -11.01 1.84 -16.54
N TRP A 249 -10.96 2.69 -17.57
CA TRP A 249 -10.43 4.04 -17.43
C TRP A 249 -11.50 4.97 -16.88
N VAL A 250 -11.14 5.75 -15.86
CA VAL A 250 -12.06 6.66 -15.17
C VAL A 250 -11.43 8.04 -15.12
N ALA A 251 -12.16 9.04 -15.62
CA ALA A 251 -11.82 10.45 -15.43
C ALA A 251 -12.26 10.89 -14.02
N ILE A 252 -11.30 11.30 -13.19
CA ILE A 252 -11.59 11.72 -11.81
C ILE A 252 -12.08 13.17 -11.80
N GLU A 253 -13.31 13.39 -11.35
CA GLU A 253 -13.95 14.71 -11.33
C GLU A 253 -13.94 15.35 -9.94
N PHE A 254 -13.90 14.51 -8.89
CA PHE A 254 -14.00 14.97 -7.52
C PHE A 254 -13.27 14.02 -6.57
N ALA A 255 -12.83 14.56 -5.44
CA ALA A 255 -12.12 13.84 -4.40
C ALA A 255 -12.51 14.37 -3.02
N ASP A 256 -12.67 13.46 -2.06
CA ASP A 256 -12.66 13.79 -0.63
C ASP A 256 -11.39 13.22 0.04
N HIS A 257 -11.31 13.24 1.36
CA HIS A 257 -10.13 12.75 2.09
C HIS A 257 -9.96 11.22 2.03
N GLU A 258 -11.02 10.47 1.73
CA GLU A 258 -11.02 9.01 1.68
C GLU A 258 -11.17 8.44 0.27
N ASN A 259 -11.92 9.11 -0.61
CA ASN A 259 -12.42 8.53 -1.86
C ASN A 259 -12.24 9.47 -3.05
N LEU A 260 -12.20 8.85 -4.22
CA LEU A 260 -12.25 9.51 -5.51
C LEU A 260 -13.60 9.24 -6.18
N TYR A 261 -14.03 10.16 -7.01
CA TYR A 261 -15.29 10.09 -7.73
C TYR A 261 -15.04 10.49 -9.17
N GLY A 262 -15.58 9.73 -10.10
CA GLY A 262 -15.36 9.95 -11.51
C GLY A 262 -16.40 9.30 -12.38
N VAL A 263 -16.17 9.41 -13.69
CA VAL A 263 -17.03 8.84 -14.72
C VAL A 263 -16.20 7.95 -15.64
N LEU A 264 -16.86 6.93 -16.20
CA LEU A 264 -16.25 6.07 -17.21
C LEU A 264 -15.74 6.93 -18.37
N LEU A 265 -14.50 6.71 -18.78
CA LEU A 265 -13.93 7.32 -19.96
C LEU A 265 -14.35 6.49 -21.18
N GLU A 266 -15.17 7.08 -22.05
CA GLU A 266 -15.58 6.41 -23.30
C GLU A 266 -14.39 6.38 -24.28
N ASP A 267 -14.16 5.23 -24.92
CA ASP A 267 -13.19 5.13 -26.01
C ASP A 267 -13.65 6.00 -27.20
N GLU A 268 -12.82 6.94 -27.66
CA GLU A 268 -13.03 7.71 -28.91
C GLU A 268 -12.92 6.84 -30.18
#